data_AF-A0A935Z0B5-F1
#
_entry.id   AF-A0A935Z0B5-F1
#
_cell.length_a   1.000
_cell.length_b   1.000
_cell.length_c   1.000
_cell.angle_alpha   90.00
_cell.angle_beta   90.00
_cell.angle_gamma   90.00
#
_symmetry.space_group_name_H-M   'P 1'
#
loop_
_entity.id
_entity.type
_entity.pdbx_description
1 polymer ?
#
loop_
_entity_poly.entity_id
_entity_poly.type
_entity_poly.pdbx_seq_one_letter_code
_entity_poly.pdbx_strand_id
1 'polypeptide(L)'
;MFVFLRKLSFILLLPAVSQAQVFSTSVTESRWVVESGAFGCQLSHKIDGFGVWSMSRKTTQSEIAQLTIDLTQTAKKNIHLSSGSYKVITAPAAWKQQQVSVKLGELTLTKSDADLVFSAPVLPSVLTTLETSTAVMLVSPDAKPLRVQLQPYQFKDAYKQYKSCVAQLIPFTFEQITRNTLYYQTEEKELSAGNKAILDKIVRYMKADPNRILGVLIDGHSDAQAEIATAESLAKNQADWVAAYLKEKGIGEDKIVVRSHADKYPVANNVLAKDRAKNRRVTVRLEDEAIRQKNAEKIAELKKQAEEKAAAASAAASSVAPPPELGDKLPIELELEKMVEGQDLEKPSPSEMP
;
A
#
# COMPACT_ATOMS: atom_id res chain seq x y z
N MET A 1 53.64 -82.25 -1.19
CA MET A 1 52.61 -81.80 -2.15
C MET A 1 51.43 -81.26 -1.33
N PHE A 2 51.44 -79.97 -0.98
CA PHE A 2 50.35 -79.32 -0.24
C PHE A 2 49.97 -78.05 -1.00
N VAL A 3 48.76 -78.03 -1.54
CA VAL A 3 48.22 -76.97 -2.40
C VAL A 3 47.61 -75.89 -1.51
N PHE A 4 48.16 -74.67 -1.54
CA PHE A 4 47.56 -73.50 -0.92
C PHE A 4 46.47 -72.93 -1.84
N LEU A 5 45.20 -73.15 -1.52
CA LEU A 5 44.08 -72.42 -2.13
C LEU A 5 43.96 -71.02 -1.48
N ARG A 6 44.40 -70.00 -2.21
CA ARG A 6 44.22 -68.59 -1.84
C ARG A 6 42.81 -68.17 -2.25
N LYS A 7 41.88 -68.07 -1.28
CA LYS A 7 40.53 -67.51 -1.51
C LYS A 7 40.64 -66.02 -1.84
N LEU A 8 40.44 -65.65 -3.11
CA LEU A 8 40.19 -64.27 -3.52
C LEU A 8 38.75 -63.91 -3.16
N SER A 9 38.55 -63.12 -2.11
CA SER A 9 37.27 -62.43 -1.87
C SER A 9 37.17 -61.24 -2.83
N PHE A 10 36.32 -61.36 -3.84
CA PHE A 10 35.91 -60.25 -4.70
C PHE A 10 34.88 -59.41 -3.93
N ILE A 11 35.32 -58.27 -3.37
CA ILE A 11 34.40 -57.27 -2.81
C ILE A 11 33.81 -56.50 -4.00
N LEU A 12 32.55 -56.79 -4.33
CA LEU A 12 31.77 -55.99 -5.27
C LEU A 12 31.47 -54.63 -4.62
N LEU A 13 32.24 -53.61 -4.95
CA LEU A 13 31.88 -52.21 -4.69
C LEU A 13 30.75 -51.83 -5.66
N LEU A 14 29.50 -51.89 -5.19
CA LEU A 14 28.39 -51.23 -5.87
C LEU A 14 28.60 -49.71 -5.76
N PRO A 15 28.75 -48.97 -6.87
CA PRO A 15 28.83 -47.52 -6.79
C PRO A 15 27.49 -46.99 -6.26
N ALA A 16 27.55 -46.23 -5.17
CA ALA A 16 26.41 -45.48 -4.68
C ALA A 16 26.06 -44.40 -5.72
N VAL A 17 25.06 -44.68 -6.56
CA VAL A 17 24.51 -43.68 -7.48
C VAL A 17 23.72 -42.68 -6.65
N SER A 18 24.41 -41.62 -6.21
CA SER A 18 23.81 -40.46 -5.55
C SER A 18 22.95 -39.71 -6.56
N GLN A 19 21.63 -39.91 -6.53
CA GLN A 19 20.70 -39.23 -7.43
C GLN A 19 20.61 -37.72 -7.14
N ALA A 20 20.33 -36.93 -8.19
CA ALA A 20 20.01 -35.51 -8.06
C ALA A 20 18.70 -35.35 -7.26
N GLN A 21 18.67 -34.42 -6.31
CA GLN A 21 17.50 -34.21 -5.45
C GLN A 21 16.45 -33.41 -6.23
N VAL A 22 15.28 -34.01 -6.47
CA VAL A 22 14.17 -33.38 -7.18
C VAL A 22 13.06 -33.06 -6.19
N PHE A 23 12.62 -31.81 -6.18
CA PHE A 23 11.48 -31.30 -5.43
C PHE A 23 10.36 -30.98 -6.39
N SER A 24 9.23 -31.65 -6.20
CA SER A 24 8.01 -31.42 -6.97
C SER A 24 6.82 -31.83 -6.12
N THR A 25 5.70 -31.15 -6.33
CA THR A 25 4.40 -31.60 -5.83
C THR A 25 3.85 -32.63 -6.81
N SER A 26 3.18 -33.67 -6.32
CA SER A 26 2.47 -34.63 -7.17
C SER A 26 1.45 -33.90 -8.04
N VAL A 27 1.18 -34.38 -9.26
CA VAL A 27 0.14 -33.79 -10.13
C VAL A 27 -1.23 -33.78 -9.45
N THR A 28 -1.55 -34.81 -8.66
CA THR A 28 -2.84 -34.92 -7.96
C THR A 28 -2.96 -33.98 -6.75
N GLU A 29 -1.83 -33.57 -6.18
CA GLU A 29 -1.76 -32.70 -5.00
C GLU A 29 -1.43 -31.26 -5.36
N SER A 30 -0.95 -31.04 -6.59
CA SER A 30 -0.63 -29.74 -7.15
C SER A 30 -1.86 -28.86 -7.18
N ARG A 31 -1.81 -27.75 -6.45
CA ARG A 31 -2.84 -26.72 -6.46
C ARG A 31 -2.22 -25.36 -6.69
N TRP A 32 -2.92 -24.54 -7.45
CA TRP A 32 -2.65 -23.12 -7.60
C TRP A 32 -3.74 -22.35 -6.86
N VAL A 33 -3.33 -21.52 -5.91
CA VAL A 33 -4.24 -20.78 -5.03
C VAL A 33 -4.19 -19.31 -5.42
N VAL A 34 -5.36 -18.70 -5.60
CA VAL A 34 -5.51 -17.28 -5.89
C VAL A 34 -6.15 -16.60 -4.68
N GLU A 35 -5.43 -15.66 -4.09
CA GLU A 35 -5.97 -14.74 -3.09
C GLU A 35 -6.28 -13.43 -3.80
N SER A 36 -7.56 -13.06 -3.79
CA SER A 36 -8.05 -11.85 -4.47
C SER A 36 -8.47 -10.80 -3.45
N GLY A 37 -8.06 -9.56 -3.66
CA GLY A 37 -8.45 -8.42 -2.84
C GLY A 37 -8.48 -7.13 -3.66
N ALA A 38 -9.15 -6.11 -3.14
CA ALA A 38 -9.27 -4.83 -3.84
C ALA A 38 -7.94 -4.08 -3.99
N PHE A 39 -6.97 -4.37 -3.10
CA PHE A 39 -5.66 -3.71 -3.05
C PHE A 39 -4.48 -4.64 -3.34
N GLY A 40 -4.75 -5.93 -3.57
CA GLY A 40 -3.72 -6.89 -3.84
C GLY A 40 -4.27 -8.21 -4.37
N CYS A 41 -3.52 -8.81 -5.28
CA CYS A 41 -3.79 -10.14 -5.80
C CYS A 41 -2.53 -10.98 -5.62
N GLN A 42 -2.70 -12.25 -5.25
CA GLN A 42 -1.60 -13.20 -5.13
C GLN A 42 -1.99 -14.53 -5.76
N LEU A 43 -1.09 -15.07 -6.57
CA LEU A 43 -1.12 -16.43 -7.11
C LEU A 43 0.00 -17.22 -6.43
N SER A 44 -0.31 -18.37 -5.85
CA SER A 44 0.69 -19.19 -5.16
C SER A 44 0.59 -20.67 -5.50
N HIS A 45 1.72 -21.35 -5.41
CA HIS A 45 1.85 -22.79 -5.61
C HIS A 45 2.86 -23.35 -4.61
N LYS A 46 2.39 -24.28 -3.76
CA LYS A 46 3.24 -24.98 -2.80
C LYS A 46 4.02 -26.09 -3.51
N ILE A 47 5.31 -26.15 -3.21
CA ILE A 47 6.25 -27.16 -3.67
C ILE A 47 6.64 -28.02 -2.46
N ASP A 48 6.18 -29.27 -2.44
CA ASP A 48 6.30 -30.12 -1.26
C ASP A 48 7.76 -30.39 -0.87
N GLY A 49 8.06 -30.19 0.42
CA GLY A 49 9.40 -30.36 0.96
C GLY A 49 10.39 -29.26 0.60
N PHE A 50 9.96 -28.19 -0.09
CA PHE A 50 10.87 -27.14 -0.56
C PHE A 50 10.42 -25.73 -0.17
N GLY A 51 9.20 -25.32 -0.54
CA GLY A 51 8.77 -23.94 -0.34
C GLY A 51 7.51 -23.57 -1.13
N VAL A 52 7.33 -22.29 -1.39
CA VAL A 52 6.17 -21.74 -2.08
C VAL A 52 6.63 -20.80 -3.19
N TRP A 53 6.22 -21.10 -4.42
CA TRP A 53 6.28 -20.12 -5.49
C TRP A 53 5.07 -19.19 -5.35
N SER A 54 5.29 -17.89 -5.45
CA SER A 54 4.23 -16.91 -5.42
C SER A 54 4.49 -15.78 -6.39
N MET A 55 3.41 -15.22 -6.93
CA MET A 55 3.42 -13.98 -7.68
C MET A 55 2.33 -13.09 -7.12
N SER A 56 2.69 -11.86 -6.78
CA SER A 56 1.76 -10.91 -6.20
C SER A 56 1.86 -9.55 -6.87
N ARG A 57 0.74 -8.84 -6.86
CA ARG A 57 0.65 -7.45 -7.27
C ARG A 57 -0.17 -6.69 -6.25
N LYS A 58 0.41 -5.62 -5.72
CA LYS A 58 -0.29 -4.66 -4.86
C LYS A 58 -0.68 -3.41 -5.66
N THR A 59 -1.67 -2.68 -5.18
CA THR A 59 -2.06 -1.37 -5.71
C THR A 59 -0.83 -0.46 -5.87
N THR A 60 -0.69 0.18 -7.04
CA THR A 60 0.42 1.05 -7.43
C THR A 60 1.81 0.40 -7.52
N GLN A 61 1.92 -0.92 -7.30
CA GLN A 61 3.20 -1.64 -7.37
C GLN A 61 3.27 -2.55 -8.61
N SER A 62 4.50 -2.82 -9.05
CA SER A 62 4.80 -3.82 -10.07
C SER A 62 4.60 -5.23 -9.52
N GLU A 63 4.42 -6.20 -10.43
CA GLU A 63 4.33 -7.60 -10.06
C GLU A 63 5.66 -8.11 -9.52
N ILE A 64 5.61 -8.86 -8.42
CA ILE A 64 6.76 -9.53 -7.82
C ILE A 64 6.47 -11.02 -7.84
N ALA A 65 7.31 -11.78 -8.52
CA ALA A 65 7.27 -13.24 -8.51
C ALA A 65 8.54 -13.78 -7.86
N GLN A 66 8.36 -14.70 -6.91
CA GLN A 66 9.46 -15.24 -6.13
C GLN A 66 9.17 -16.66 -5.67
N LEU A 67 10.24 -17.42 -5.45
CA LEU A 67 10.19 -18.71 -4.78
C LEU A 67 10.78 -18.53 -3.38
N THR A 68 9.89 -18.57 -2.39
CA THR A 68 10.25 -18.52 -0.97
C THR A 68 10.49 -19.92 -0.46
N ILE A 69 11.67 -20.11 0.13
CA ILE A 69 12.13 -21.41 0.61
C ILE A 69 11.65 -21.62 2.05
N ASP A 70 11.11 -22.79 2.34
CA ASP A 70 10.80 -23.18 3.73
C ASP A 70 12.06 -23.75 4.40
N LEU A 71 12.82 -22.88 5.07
CA LEU A 71 14.07 -23.23 5.74
C LEU A 71 13.91 -24.34 6.80
N THR A 72 12.72 -24.50 7.38
CA THR A 72 12.47 -25.54 8.38
C THR A 72 12.35 -26.92 7.74
N GLN A 73 11.72 -26.99 6.56
CA GLN A 73 11.62 -28.23 5.79
C GLN A 73 12.93 -28.59 5.11
N THR A 74 13.67 -27.60 4.62
CA THR A 74 14.97 -27.83 3.98
C THR A 74 16.01 -28.35 4.96
N ALA A 75 16.06 -27.80 6.19
CA ALA A 75 16.93 -28.30 7.25
C ALA A 75 16.63 -29.76 7.61
N LYS A 76 15.34 -30.13 7.77
CA LYS A 76 14.93 -31.52 8.06
C LYS A 76 15.32 -32.51 6.96
N LYS A 77 15.42 -32.04 5.71
CA LYS A 77 15.76 -32.86 4.54
C LYS A 77 17.22 -32.72 4.09
N ASN A 78 18.08 -32.06 4.88
CA ASN A 78 19.49 -31.78 4.56
C ASN A 78 19.68 -31.13 3.18
N ILE A 79 18.78 -30.22 2.80
CA ILE A 79 18.86 -29.49 1.53
C ILE A 79 19.80 -28.30 1.70
N HIS A 80 20.87 -28.25 0.91
CA HIS A 80 21.79 -27.12 0.85
C HIS A 80 21.54 -26.30 -0.41
N LEU A 81 21.33 -25.00 -0.25
CA LEU A 81 21.15 -24.05 -1.35
C LEU A 81 22.43 -23.25 -1.54
N SER A 82 23.11 -23.48 -2.65
CA SER A 82 24.28 -22.69 -3.02
C SER A 82 23.86 -21.33 -3.57
N SER A 83 24.60 -20.28 -3.21
CA SER A 83 24.53 -19.00 -3.91
C SER A 83 25.01 -19.18 -5.36
N GLY A 84 24.41 -18.50 -6.31
CA GLY A 84 24.84 -18.53 -7.70
C GLY A 84 23.68 -18.46 -8.70
N SER A 85 23.98 -18.83 -9.96
CA SER A 85 23.01 -18.80 -11.05
C SER A 85 22.23 -20.12 -11.16
N TYR A 86 20.93 -20.04 -10.94
CA TYR A 86 19.96 -21.12 -11.10
C TYR A 86 19.39 -21.07 -12.51
N LYS A 87 19.57 -22.16 -13.27
CA LYS A 87 19.00 -22.26 -14.62
C LYS A 87 17.51 -22.52 -14.53
N VAL A 88 16.72 -21.81 -15.32
CA VAL A 88 15.29 -22.04 -15.48
C VAL A 88 15.07 -22.68 -16.84
N ILE A 89 14.52 -23.90 -16.85
CA ILE A 89 14.35 -24.71 -18.06
C ILE A 89 12.94 -25.32 -18.11
N THR A 90 12.51 -25.74 -19.29
CA THR A 90 11.29 -26.55 -19.44
C THR A 90 11.52 -28.00 -19.00
N ALA A 91 10.54 -28.59 -18.31
CA ALA A 91 10.51 -29.99 -17.91
C ALA A 91 9.31 -30.70 -18.56
N PRO A 92 9.41 -31.10 -19.84
CA PRO A 92 8.35 -31.84 -20.50
C PRO A 92 8.14 -33.22 -19.85
N ALA A 93 6.94 -33.78 -19.98
CA ALA A 93 6.62 -35.08 -19.39
C ALA A 93 7.47 -36.20 -19.99
N ALA A 94 7.90 -37.15 -19.15
CA ALA A 94 8.84 -38.20 -19.51
C ALA A 94 8.38 -39.11 -20.67
N TRP A 95 7.08 -39.21 -20.93
CA TRP A 95 6.52 -39.98 -22.04
C TRP A 95 6.68 -39.31 -23.41
N LYS A 96 7.06 -38.02 -23.46
CA LYS A 96 7.37 -37.31 -24.71
C LYS A 96 8.85 -37.50 -25.06
N GLN A 97 9.16 -38.63 -25.71
CA GLN A 97 10.52 -39.13 -25.98
C GLN A 97 11.47 -38.21 -26.80
N GLN A 98 11.01 -37.06 -27.30
CA GLN A 98 11.78 -36.18 -28.20
C GLN A 98 11.92 -34.73 -27.74
N GLN A 99 11.44 -34.34 -26.55
CA GLN A 99 11.55 -32.95 -26.12
C GLN A 99 12.81 -32.71 -25.27
N VAL A 100 13.72 -31.92 -25.83
CA VAL A 100 14.88 -31.38 -25.12
C VAL A 100 14.40 -30.24 -24.21
N SER A 101 14.92 -30.19 -22.97
CA SER A 101 14.68 -29.04 -22.09
C SER A 101 15.18 -27.75 -22.72
N VAL A 102 14.30 -26.77 -22.89
CA VAL A 102 14.61 -25.45 -23.43
C VAL A 102 14.97 -24.51 -22.28
N LYS A 103 16.01 -23.70 -22.46
CA LYS A 103 16.40 -22.66 -21.50
C LYS A 103 15.42 -21.49 -21.56
N LEU A 104 14.81 -21.17 -20.43
CA LEU A 104 13.91 -20.02 -20.26
C LEU A 104 14.64 -18.79 -19.69
N GLY A 105 15.72 -19.01 -18.94
CA GLY A 105 16.51 -17.95 -18.33
C GLY A 105 17.39 -18.43 -17.18
N GLU A 106 17.85 -17.49 -16.37
CA GLU A 106 18.64 -17.72 -15.17
C GLU A 106 18.17 -16.79 -14.04
N LEU A 107 18.18 -17.30 -12.81
CA LEU A 107 17.90 -16.55 -11.59
C LEU A 107 19.15 -16.51 -10.72
N THR A 108 19.42 -15.41 -10.05
CA THR A 108 20.60 -15.30 -9.18
C THR A 108 20.18 -15.35 -7.72
N LEU A 109 20.80 -16.26 -6.97
CA LEU A 109 20.69 -16.33 -5.52
C LEU A 109 21.96 -15.74 -4.89
N THR A 110 21.83 -14.62 -4.16
CA THR A 110 22.98 -13.94 -3.55
C THR A 110 23.36 -14.55 -2.19
N LYS A 111 22.38 -15.06 -1.45
CA LYS A 111 22.56 -15.73 -0.15
C LYS A 111 21.65 -16.96 -0.08
N SER A 112 22.09 -17.99 0.64
CA SER A 112 21.40 -19.28 0.74
C SER A 112 20.03 -19.23 1.41
N ASP A 113 19.73 -18.16 2.14
CA ASP A 113 18.48 -17.89 2.85
C ASP A 113 17.57 -16.87 2.14
N ALA A 114 18.00 -16.36 0.98
CA ALA A 114 17.24 -15.37 0.23
C ALA A 114 16.18 -16.02 -0.68
N ASP A 115 15.13 -15.27 -0.99
CA ASP A 115 14.13 -15.66 -1.98
C ASP A 115 14.73 -15.66 -3.39
N LEU A 116 14.36 -16.66 -4.19
CA LEU A 116 14.66 -16.68 -5.63
C LEU A 116 13.65 -15.80 -6.37
N VAL A 117 14.03 -14.56 -6.66
CA VAL A 117 13.16 -13.60 -7.37
C VAL A 117 13.23 -13.83 -8.88
N PHE A 118 12.07 -13.98 -9.50
CA PHE A 118 11.92 -14.13 -10.95
C PHE A 118 11.96 -12.75 -11.60
N SER A 119 13.06 -12.45 -12.27
CA SER A 119 13.27 -11.15 -12.93
C SER A 119 12.34 -10.98 -14.14
N ALA A 120 12.10 -9.72 -14.53
CA ALA A 120 11.27 -9.34 -15.67
C ALA A 120 11.58 -10.08 -17.00
N PRO A 121 12.84 -10.37 -17.38
CA PRO A 121 13.11 -11.13 -18.61
C PRO A 121 12.77 -12.62 -18.53
N VAL A 122 12.73 -13.22 -17.33
CA VAL A 122 12.50 -14.66 -17.16
C VAL A 122 11.03 -14.99 -16.91
N LEU A 123 10.34 -14.14 -16.14
CA LEU A 123 8.97 -14.40 -15.69
C LEU A 123 7.96 -14.63 -16.83
N PRO A 124 7.90 -13.83 -17.91
CA PRO A 124 6.94 -14.05 -19.00
C PRO A 124 7.09 -15.42 -19.67
N SER A 125 8.33 -15.88 -19.85
CA SER A 125 8.64 -17.19 -20.44
C SER A 125 8.19 -18.33 -19.52
N VAL A 126 8.38 -18.18 -18.20
CA VAL A 126 7.90 -19.14 -17.19
C VAL A 126 6.37 -19.22 -17.20
N LEU A 127 5.68 -18.08 -17.16
CA LEU A 127 4.21 -18.03 -17.16
C LEU A 127 3.65 -18.64 -18.45
N THR A 128 4.21 -18.31 -19.62
CA THR A 128 3.78 -18.87 -20.91
C THR A 128 4.00 -20.38 -20.98
N THR A 129 5.12 -20.87 -20.43
CA THR A 129 5.41 -22.31 -20.38
C THR A 129 4.39 -23.06 -19.52
N LEU A 130 4.04 -22.51 -18.36
CA LEU A 130 3.02 -23.09 -17.48
C LEU A 130 1.61 -22.99 -18.10
N GLU A 131 1.25 -21.88 -18.76
CA GLU A 131 -0.03 -21.74 -19.48
C GLU A 131 -0.19 -22.78 -20.60
N THR A 132 0.91 -23.13 -21.28
CA THR A 132 0.96 -24.16 -22.34
C THR A 132 1.09 -25.59 -21.77
N SER A 133 0.78 -25.76 -20.49
CA SER A 133 0.77 -27.07 -19.80
C SER A 133 2.12 -27.79 -19.77
N THR A 134 3.22 -27.03 -19.83
CA THR A 134 4.58 -27.56 -19.71
C THR A 134 5.14 -27.21 -18.34
N ALA A 135 5.73 -28.16 -17.62
CA ALA A 135 6.32 -27.88 -16.32
C ALA A 135 7.59 -27.06 -16.47
N VAL A 136 7.92 -26.28 -15.43
CA VAL A 136 9.14 -25.49 -15.36
C VAL A 136 10.03 -26.07 -14.27
N MET A 137 11.33 -26.14 -14.52
CA MET A 137 12.31 -26.65 -13.58
C MET A 137 13.42 -25.63 -13.35
N LEU A 138 13.70 -25.38 -12.07
CA LEU A 138 14.87 -24.66 -11.61
C LEU A 138 15.98 -25.66 -11.31
N VAL A 139 17.20 -25.36 -11.74
CA VAL A 139 18.37 -26.23 -11.58
C VAL A 139 19.49 -25.42 -10.94
N SER A 140 19.97 -25.86 -9.77
CA SER A 140 21.07 -25.19 -9.06
C SER A 140 22.41 -25.32 -9.79
N PRO A 141 23.39 -24.43 -9.50
CA PRO A 141 24.70 -24.46 -10.15
C PRO A 141 25.63 -25.58 -9.66
N ASP A 142 25.21 -26.37 -8.65
CA ASP A 142 26.04 -27.38 -8.01
C ASP A 142 26.41 -28.53 -8.95
N ALA A 143 27.55 -29.18 -8.68
CA ALA A 143 27.97 -30.40 -9.38
C ALA A 143 26.92 -31.53 -9.27
N LYS A 144 26.20 -31.57 -8.14
CA LYS A 144 24.99 -32.39 -7.94
C LYS A 144 23.79 -31.45 -7.88
N PRO A 145 23.14 -31.16 -9.02
CA PRO A 145 22.16 -30.10 -9.08
C PRO A 145 20.91 -30.46 -8.29
N LEU A 146 20.48 -29.52 -7.46
CA LEU A 146 19.14 -29.47 -6.90
C LEU A 146 18.16 -29.08 -8.01
N ARG A 147 17.04 -29.80 -8.10
CA ARG A 147 16.00 -29.55 -9.10
C ARG A 147 14.69 -29.24 -8.41
N VAL A 148 14.07 -28.13 -8.76
CA VAL A 148 12.77 -27.72 -8.20
C VAL A 148 11.80 -27.52 -9.35
N GLN A 149 10.70 -28.26 -9.37
CA GLN A 149 9.73 -28.28 -10.45
C GLN A 149 8.42 -27.60 -10.06
N LEU A 150 7.97 -26.68 -10.91
CA LEU A 150 6.64 -26.08 -10.88
C LEU A 150 5.70 -26.87 -11.78
N GLN A 151 4.62 -27.40 -11.21
CA GLN A 151 3.66 -28.19 -11.95
C GLN A 151 2.65 -27.28 -12.69
N PRO A 152 2.32 -27.57 -13.97
CA PRO A 152 1.38 -26.75 -14.72
C PRO A 152 -0.09 -27.11 -14.48
N TYR A 153 -0.36 -28.16 -13.69
CA TYR A 153 -1.72 -28.64 -13.44
C TYR A 153 -2.58 -27.53 -12.82
N GLN A 154 -3.72 -27.21 -13.45
CA GLN A 154 -4.63 -26.12 -13.07
C GLN A 154 -4.04 -24.69 -13.10
N PHE A 155 -2.80 -24.51 -13.54
CA PHE A 155 -2.17 -23.19 -13.59
C PHE A 155 -2.95 -22.21 -14.47
N LYS A 156 -3.37 -22.63 -15.66
CA LYS A 156 -4.02 -21.76 -16.65
C LYS A 156 -5.28 -21.10 -16.10
N ASP A 157 -6.11 -21.85 -15.38
CA ASP A 157 -7.35 -21.34 -14.81
C ASP A 157 -7.08 -20.41 -13.63
N ALA A 158 -6.15 -20.78 -12.74
CA ALA A 158 -5.73 -19.94 -11.63
C ALA A 158 -5.08 -18.63 -12.12
N TYR A 159 -4.24 -18.69 -13.15
CA TYR A 159 -3.60 -17.50 -13.71
C TYR A 159 -4.61 -16.60 -14.44
N LYS A 160 -5.65 -17.16 -15.08
CA LYS A 160 -6.79 -16.38 -15.59
C LYS A 160 -7.51 -15.64 -14.47
N GLN A 161 -7.79 -16.30 -13.35
CA GLN A 161 -8.41 -15.68 -12.17
C GLN A 161 -7.53 -14.57 -11.59
N TYR A 162 -6.22 -14.81 -11.46
CA TYR A 162 -5.25 -13.80 -11.04
C TYR A 162 -5.26 -12.57 -11.97
N LYS A 163 -5.20 -12.76 -13.29
CA LYS A 163 -5.28 -11.66 -14.26
C LYS A 163 -6.58 -10.86 -14.13
N SER A 164 -7.71 -11.55 -13.87
CA SER A 164 -8.99 -10.90 -13.61
C SER A 164 -8.96 -10.05 -12.33
N CYS A 165 -8.37 -10.57 -11.25
CA CYS A 165 -8.18 -9.82 -10.01
C CYS A 165 -7.32 -8.57 -10.26
N VAL A 166 -6.19 -8.72 -10.94
CA VAL A 166 -5.26 -7.62 -11.25
C VAL A 166 -5.94 -6.52 -12.07
N ALA A 167 -6.82 -6.87 -13.01
CA ALA A 167 -7.59 -5.90 -13.79
C ALA A 167 -8.61 -5.09 -12.96
N GLN A 168 -9.03 -5.63 -11.82
CA GLN A 168 -10.03 -5.01 -10.94
C GLN A 168 -9.42 -4.23 -9.76
N LEU A 169 -8.09 -4.31 -9.58
CA LEU A 169 -7.38 -3.59 -8.53
C LEU A 169 -7.72 -2.10 -8.51
N ILE A 170 -7.82 -1.56 -7.30
CA ILE A 170 -7.93 -0.12 -7.12
C ILE A 170 -6.58 0.53 -7.46
N PRO A 171 -6.54 1.55 -8.34
CA PRO A 171 -5.29 2.12 -8.83
C PRO A 171 -4.72 3.25 -7.95
N PHE A 172 -5.16 3.37 -6.69
CA PHE A 172 -4.72 4.41 -5.76
C PHE A 172 -4.66 3.91 -4.32
N THR A 173 -3.70 4.42 -3.55
CA THR A 173 -3.49 4.07 -2.14
C THR A 173 -4.37 4.92 -1.21
N PHE A 174 -4.38 4.57 0.08
CA PHE A 174 -5.07 5.37 1.08
C PHE A 174 -4.52 6.79 1.12
N GLU A 175 -3.20 6.93 1.17
CA GLU A 175 -2.49 8.20 1.34
C GLU A 175 -2.83 9.18 0.21
N GLN A 176 -3.07 8.66 -1.00
CA GLN A 176 -3.45 9.46 -2.17
C GLN A 176 -4.88 9.99 -2.12
N ILE A 177 -5.74 9.40 -1.29
CA ILE A 177 -7.17 9.79 -1.19
C ILE A 177 -7.57 10.30 0.20
N THR A 178 -6.69 10.21 1.20
CA THR A 178 -7.00 10.59 2.58
C THR A 178 -7.45 12.04 2.69
N ARG A 179 -6.87 12.93 1.87
CA ARG A 179 -7.22 14.36 1.85
C ARG A 179 -7.33 14.86 0.42
N ASN A 180 -8.50 15.33 0.05
CA ASN A 180 -8.79 15.90 -1.26
C ASN A 180 -9.34 17.32 -1.11
N THR A 181 -8.96 18.20 -2.04
CA THR A 181 -9.48 19.57 -2.11
C THR A 181 -10.28 19.72 -3.39
N LEU A 182 -11.54 20.12 -3.24
CA LEU A 182 -12.47 20.37 -4.34
C LEU A 182 -12.66 21.88 -4.44
N TYR A 183 -12.21 22.48 -5.54
CA TYR A 183 -12.40 23.91 -5.78
C TYR A 183 -13.76 24.16 -6.42
N TYR A 184 -14.34 25.32 -6.15
CA TYR A 184 -15.63 25.72 -6.71
C TYR A 184 -15.63 27.20 -7.14
N GLN A 185 -16.55 27.55 -8.04
CA GLN A 185 -16.79 28.93 -8.48
C GLN A 185 -17.95 29.58 -7.72
N THR A 186 -17.93 30.91 -7.59
CA THR A 186 -18.92 31.67 -6.80
C THR A 186 -20.37 31.42 -7.21
N GLU A 187 -20.63 31.20 -8.51
CA GLU A 187 -21.97 30.94 -9.06
C GLU A 187 -22.19 29.47 -9.44
N GLU A 188 -21.33 28.56 -8.99
CA GLU A 188 -21.46 27.14 -9.27
C GLU A 188 -22.74 26.61 -8.60
N LYS A 189 -23.61 25.97 -9.40
CA LYS A 189 -24.93 25.45 -8.98
C LYS A 189 -24.93 23.94 -8.71
N GLU A 190 -23.87 23.24 -9.11
CA GLU A 190 -23.71 21.81 -8.92
C GLU A 190 -22.22 21.45 -8.91
N LEU A 191 -21.86 20.27 -8.39
CA LEU A 191 -20.48 19.79 -8.44
C LEU A 191 -20.00 19.59 -9.90
N SER A 192 -18.87 20.22 -10.23
CA SER A 192 -18.17 19.96 -11.49
C SER A 192 -17.86 18.48 -11.74
N ALA A 193 -17.74 18.09 -13.02
CA ALA A 193 -17.37 16.73 -13.41
C ALA A 193 -16.02 16.28 -12.82
N GLY A 194 -15.06 17.20 -12.69
CA GLY A 194 -13.77 16.93 -12.05
C GLY A 194 -13.92 16.61 -10.56
N ASN A 195 -14.74 17.38 -9.84
CA ASN A 195 -15.02 17.12 -8.43
C ASN A 195 -15.76 15.78 -8.25
N LYS A 196 -16.76 15.49 -9.09
CA LYS A 196 -17.45 14.19 -9.13
C LYS A 196 -16.46 13.03 -9.35
N ALA A 197 -15.50 13.16 -10.27
CA ALA A 197 -14.48 12.14 -10.52
C ALA A 197 -13.53 11.90 -9.33
N ILE A 198 -13.20 12.95 -8.56
CA ILE A 198 -12.42 12.81 -7.31
C ILE A 198 -13.26 12.08 -6.25
N LEU A 199 -14.53 12.46 -6.08
CA LEU A 199 -15.45 11.83 -5.14
C LEU A 199 -15.72 10.36 -5.50
N ASP A 200 -15.84 10.02 -6.78
CA ASP A 200 -16.00 8.63 -7.23
C ASP A 200 -14.78 7.77 -6.84
N LYS A 201 -13.55 8.33 -6.81
CA LYS A 201 -12.37 7.61 -6.29
C LYS A 201 -12.50 7.32 -4.79
N ILE A 202 -12.93 8.30 -4.01
CA ILE A 202 -13.18 8.15 -2.57
C ILE A 202 -14.24 7.07 -2.32
N VAL A 203 -15.37 7.14 -3.03
CA VAL A 203 -16.45 6.14 -2.95
C VAL A 203 -15.94 4.75 -3.30
N ARG A 204 -15.19 4.62 -4.40
CA ARG A 204 -14.63 3.32 -4.83
C ARG A 204 -13.71 2.73 -3.76
N TYR A 205 -12.89 3.55 -3.11
CA TYR A 205 -12.04 3.10 -2.00
C TYR A 205 -12.85 2.63 -0.79
N MET A 206 -13.78 3.47 -0.33
CA MET A 206 -14.59 3.17 0.85
C MET A 206 -15.43 1.91 0.68
N LYS A 207 -15.88 1.62 -0.55
CA LYS A 207 -16.59 0.36 -0.85
C LYS A 207 -15.69 -0.86 -0.87
N ALA A 208 -14.41 -0.70 -1.21
CA ALA A 208 -13.44 -1.77 -1.21
C ALA A 208 -12.88 -2.10 0.18
N ASP A 209 -12.87 -1.11 1.09
CA ASP A 209 -12.47 -1.28 2.49
C ASP A 209 -13.46 -0.60 3.44
N PRO A 210 -14.67 -1.19 3.64
CA PRO A 210 -15.73 -0.55 4.40
C PRO A 210 -15.41 -0.35 5.89
N ASN A 211 -14.45 -1.13 6.41
CA ASN A 211 -14.11 -1.15 7.83
C ASN A 211 -12.92 -0.24 8.16
N ARG A 212 -12.03 0.04 7.20
CA ARG A 212 -10.88 0.93 7.44
C ARG A 212 -11.29 2.39 7.65
N ILE A 213 -12.27 2.88 6.90
CA ILE A 213 -12.71 4.28 6.98
C ILE A 213 -13.85 4.41 7.98
N LEU A 214 -13.57 5.09 9.08
CA LEU A 214 -14.49 5.33 10.18
C LEU A 214 -15.32 6.60 9.98
N GLY A 215 -14.84 7.57 9.18
CA GLY A 215 -15.54 8.82 8.92
C GLY A 215 -14.99 9.61 7.74
N VAL A 216 -15.82 10.53 7.24
CA VAL A 216 -15.55 11.47 6.16
C VAL A 216 -15.89 12.87 6.65
N LEU A 217 -14.88 13.70 6.84
CA LEU A 217 -15.03 15.09 7.23
C LEU A 217 -15.04 15.96 5.99
N ILE A 218 -16.08 16.77 5.84
CA ILE A 218 -16.28 17.68 4.73
C ILE A 218 -16.26 19.10 5.29
N ASP A 219 -15.18 19.80 5.01
CA ASP A 219 -14.92 21.15 5.49
C ASP A 219 -15.07 22.16 4.35
N GLY A 220 -16.14 22.97 4.39
CA GLY A 220 -16.39 24.05 3.42
C GLY A 220 -15.68 25.35 3.79
N HIS A 221 -15.10 26.02 2.80
CA HIS A 221 -14.44 27.32 2.94
C HIS A 221 -14.84 28.26 1.82
N SER A 222 -15.07 29.53 2.16
CA SER A 222 -15.35 30.63 1.24
C SER A 222 -14.12 31.52 1.06
N ASP A 223 -14.15 32.40 0.07
CA ASP A 223 -13.30 33.59 0.07
C ASP A 223 -13.88 34.70 0.96
N ALA A 224 -13.06 35.70 1.27
CA ALA A 224 -13.40 36.82 2.14
C ALA A 224 -14.12 37.99 1.42
N GLN A 225 -14.81 37.76 0.28
CA GLN A 225 -15.53 38.85 -0.41
C GLN A 225 -16.90 39.13 0.18
N ALA A 226 -17.57 38.11 0.71
CA ALA A 226 -18.93 38.22 1.21
C ALA A 226 -18.94 38.49 2.72
N GLU A 227 -20.06 39.03 3.21
CA GLU A 227 -20.31 39.11 4.66
C GLU A 227 -20.25 37.71 5.29
N ILE A 228 -19.79 37.62 6.54
CA ILE A 228 -19.53 36.35 7.24
C ILE A 228 -20.72 35.38 7.13
N ALA A 229 -21.96 35.85 7.39
CA ALA A 229 -23.15 35.01 7.30
C ALA A 229 -23.39 34.44 5.89
N THR A 230 -23.10 35.24 4.85
CA THR A 230 -23.20 34.82 3.46
C THR A 230 -22.09 33.84 3.09
N ALA A 231 -20.86 34.11 3.52
CA ALA A 231 -19.71 33.24 3.33
C ALA A 231 -19.90 31.88 4.03
N GLU A 232 -20.47 31.87 5.24
CA GLU A 232 -20.78 30.67 6.00
C GLU A 232 -21.86 29.81 5.32
N SER A 233 -22.93 30.45 4.85
CA SER A 233 -24.00 29.79 4.08
C SER A 233 -23.47 29.20 2.77
N LEU A 234 -22.65 29.96 2.02
CA LEU A 234 -22.04 29.49 0.78
C LEU A 234 -21.14 28.27 1.03
N ALA A 235 -20.21 28.37 1.97
CA ALA A 235 -19.31 27.29 2.32
C ALA A 235 -20.07 26.03 2.80
N LYS A 236 -21.13 26.21 3.59
CA LYS A 236 -22.01 25.12 4.04
C LYS A 236 -22.72 24.45 2.86
N ASN A 237 -23.32 25.22 1.96
CA ASN A 237 -24.03 24.68 0.80
C ASN A 237 -23.13 23.81 -0.09
N GLN A 238 -21.89 24.27 -0.32
CA GLN A 238 -20.91 23.51 -1.11
C GLN A 238 -20.53 22.19 -0.42
N ALA A 239 -20.33 22.22 0.90
CA ALA A 239 -20.04 21.02 1.68
C ALA A 239 -21.24 20.05 1.72
N ASP A 240 -22.47 20.58 1.81
CA ASP A 240 -23.71 19.80 1.77
C ASP A 240 -23.91 19.12 0.39
N TRP A 241 -23.53 19.75 -0.72
CA TRP A 241 -23.54 19.09 -2.04
C TRP A 241 -22.59 17.90 -2.12
N VAL A 242 -21.39 18.03 -1.55
CA VAL A 242 -20.44 16.91 -1.46
C VAL A 242 -21.01 15.79 -0.61
N ALA A 243 -21.61 16.12 0.54
CA ALA A 243 -22.25 15.15 1.43
C ALA A 243 -23.41 14.43 0.73
N ALA A 244 -24.29 15.18 0.05
CA ALA A 244 -25.40 14.64 -0.71
C ALA A 244 -24.93 13.67 -1.81
N TYR A 245 -23.87 14.04 -2.54
CA TYR A 245 -23.27 13.17 -3.55
C TYR A 245 -22.73 11.87 -2.96
N LEU A 246 -21.99 11.93 -1.84
CA LEU A 246 -21.49 10.73 -1.18
C LEU A 246 -22.62 9.83 -0.67
N LYS A 247 -23.70 10.41 -0.11
CA LYS A 247 -24.90 9.69 0.30
C LYS A 247 -25.61 9.01 -0.87
N GLU A 248 -25.79 9.72 -1.98
CA GLU A 248 -26.36 9.18 -3.23
C GLU A 248 -25.55 7.97 -3.73
N LYS A 249 -24.22 8.01 -3.58
CA LYS A 249 -23.32 6.92 -3.95
C LYS A 249 -23.30 5.77 -2.95
N GLY A 250 -24.06 5.85 -1.85
CA GLY A 250 -24.23 4.79 -0.87
C GLY A 250 -23.28 4.83 0.32
N ILE A 251 -22.64 5.98 0.60
CA ILE A 251 -21.89 6.18 1.85
C ILE A 251 -22.90 6.51 2.96
N GLY A 252 -22.81 5.79 4.08
CA GLY A 252 -23.70 5.98 5.23
C GLY A 252 -23.58 7.39 5.82
N GLU A 253 -24.74 7.97 6.17
CA GLU A 253 -24.81 9.31 6.77
C GLU A 253 -24.09 9.39 8.12
N ASP A 254 -24.05 8.28 8.86
CA ASP A 254 -23.32 8.11 10.12
C ASP A 254 -21.80 8.33 9.97
N LYS A 255 -21.26 8.11 8.76
CA LYS A 255 -19.85 8.34 8.47
C LYS A 255 -19.56 9.78 8.04
N ILE A 256 -20.56 10.59 7.70
CA ILE A 256 -20.34 11.91 7.08
C ILE A 256 -20.52 13.01 8.12
N VAL A 257 -19.48 13.85 8.26
CA VAL A 257 -19.51 15.04 9.13
C VAL A 257 -19.26 16.27 8.26
N VAL A 258 -20.24 17.17 8.22
CA VAL A 258 -20.15 18.43 7.46
C VAL A 258 -19.88 19.59 8.40
N ARG A 259 -18.92 20.45 8.03
CA ARG A 259 -18.57 21.68 8.76
C ARG A 259 -18.35 22.82 7.78
N SER A 260 -18.70 24.02 8.22
CA SER A 260 -18.44 25.26 7.49
C SER A 260 -17.49 26.13 8.29
N HIS A 261 -16.49 26.68 7.61
CA HIS A 261 -15.53 27.58 8.24
C HIS A 261 -15.54 28.99 7.64
N ALA A 262 -16.47 29.28 6.72
CA ALA A 262 -16.51 30.55 6.00
C ALA A 262 -15.10 30.94 5.47
N ASP A 263 -14.66 32.17 5.71
CA ASP A 263 -13.36 32.72 5.35
C ASP A 263 -12.31 32.63 6.47
N LYS A 264 -12.61 31.93 7.58
CA LYS A 264 -11.75 31.87 8.78
C LYS A 264 -10.39 31.23 8.54
N TYR A 265 -10.27 30.33 7.55
CA TYR A 265 -9.01 29.62 7.25
C TYR A 265 -8.57 29.81 5.79
N PRO A 266 -8.03 30.99 5.41
CA PRO A 266 -7.55 31.25 4.06
C PRO A 266 -6.22 30.52 3.78
N VAL A 267 -6.10 29.92 2.60
CA VAL A 267 -4.85 29.26 2.13
C VAL A 267 -4.04 30.13 1.17
N ALA A 268 -4.64 31.24 0.73
CA ALA A 268 -4.01 32.25 -0.10
C ALA A 268 -4.56 33.64 0.24
N ASN A 269 -3.89 34.70 -0.21
CA ASN A 269 -4.39 36.07 0.01
C ASN A 269 -5.76 36.25 -0.65
N ASN A 270 -6.59 37.16 -0.12
CA ASN A 270 -7.91 37.47 -0.69
C ASN A 270 -7.90 38.67 -1.67
N VAL A 271 -6.72 39.22 -1.97
CA VAL A 271 -6.53 40.40 -2.83
C VAL A 271 -6.76 40.06 -4.30
N LEU A 272 -6.10 39.01 -4.81
CA LEU A 272 -6.18 38.65 -6.22
C LEU A 272 -7.29 37.62 -6.47
N ALA A 273 -8.03 37.76 -7.58
CA ALA A 273 -9.11 36.84 -7.95
C ALA A 273 -8.64 35.38 -8.06
N LYS A 274 -7.41 35.16 -8.57
CA LYS A 274 -6.78 33.84 -8.67
C LYS A 274 -6.51 33.21 -7.30
N ASP A 275 -6.17 34.02 -6.29
CA ASP A 275 -5.88 33.52 -4.95
C ASP A 275 -7.18 33.29 -4.16
N ARG A 276 -8.20 34.14 -4.34
CA ARG A 276 -9.56 33.87 -3.84
C ARG A 276 -10.14 32.55 -4.34
N ALA A 277 -9.88 32.19 -5.59
CA ALA A 277 -10.31 30.90 -6.14
C ALA A 277 -9.71 29.69 -5.40
N LYS A 278 -8.55 29.84 -4.75
CA LYS A 278 -7.97 28.78 -3.91
C LYS A 278 -8.64 28.70 -2.54
N ASN A 279 -9.18 29.82 -2.05
CA ASN A 279 -9.88 29.88 -0.77
C ASN A 279 -11.29 29.27 -0.86
N ARG A 280 -11.97 29.42 -2.01
CA ARG A 280 -13.22 28.73 -2.35
C ARG A 280 -12.98 27.25 -2.58
N ARG A 281 -13.05 26.47 -1.50
CA ARG A 281 -12.75 25.04 -1.53
C ARG A 281 -13.60 24.26 -0.55
N VAL A 282 -13.82 23.00 -0.86
CA VAL A 282 -14.28 21.98 0.07
C VAL A 282 -13.15 20.98 0.28
N THR A 283 -12.74 20.79 1.53
CA THR A 283 -11.75 19.77 1.88
C THR A 283 -12.48 18.51 2.33
N VAL A 284 -12.22 17.39 1.67
CA VAL A 284 -12.74 16.07 2.04
C VAL A 284 -11.60 15.28 2.68
N ARG A 285 -11.80 14.84 3.93
CA ARG A 285 -10.82 14.09 4.71
C ARG A 285 -11.39 12.77 5.18
N LEU A 286 -10.64 11.71 5.00
CA LEU A 286 -10.98 10.37 5.48
C LEU A 286 -10.30 10.11 6.82
N GLU A 287 -11.06 9.58 7.76
CA GLU A 287 -10.55 9.15 9.06
C GLU A 287 -10.53 7.64 9.14
N ASP A 288 -9.34 7.10 9.42
CA ASP A 288 -9.18 5.74 9.94
C ASP A 288 -8.90 5.78 11.44
N GLU A 289 -8.75 4.60 12.03
CA GLU A 289 -8.49 4.45 13.46
C GLU A 289 -7.21 5.16 13.91
N ALA A 290 -6.13 5.03 13.13
CA ALA A 290 -4.85 5.66 13.43
C ALA A 290 -4.95 7.20 13.41
N ILE A 291 -5.63 7.77 12.40
CA ILE A 291 -5.87 9.21 12.31
C ILE A 291 -6.71 9.69 13.48
N ARG A 292 -7.78 8.97 13.85
CA ARG A 292 -8.63 9.36 14.98
C ARG A 292 -7.87 9.37 16.30
N GLN A 293 -7.07 8.33 16.54
CA GLN A 293 -6.25 8.25 17.75
C GLN A 293 -5.26 9.43 17.80
N LYS A 294 -4.52 9.66 16.70
CA LYS A 294 -3.57 10.78 16.61
C LYS A 294 -4.25 12.14 16.83
N ASN A 295 -5.44 12.33 16.26
CA ASN A 295 -6.21 13.56 16.45
C ASN A 295 -6.66 13.73 17.92
N ALA A 296 -7.11 12.66 18.57
CA ALA A 296 -7.53 12.69 19.97
C ALA A 296 -6.36 13.04 20.91
N GLU A 297 -5.18 12.43 20.68
CA GLU A 297 -3.95 12.74 21.42
C GLU A 297 -3.54 14.22 21.22
N LYS A 298 -3.58 14.71 19.98
CA LYS A 298 -3.24 16.11 19.69
C LYS A 298 -4.22 17.08 20.35
N ILE A 299 -5.52 16.76 20.35
CA ILE A 299 -6.55 17.58 21.02
C ILE A 299 -6.32 17.60 22.54
N ALA A 300 -5.99 16.46 23.16
CA ALA A 300 -5.70 16.38 24.59
C ALA A 300 -4.49 17.25 24.96
N GLU A 301 -3.43 17.20 24.15
CA GLU A 301 -2.23 18.02 24.35
C GLU A 301 -2.54 19.52 24.19
N LEU A 302 -3.29 19.92 23.16
CA LEU A 302 -3.67 21.32 22.96
C LEU A 302 -4.54 21.85 24.09
N LYS A 303 -5.45 21.02 24.62
CA LYS A 303 -6.28 21.39 25.78
C LYS A 303 -5.42 21.61 27.01
N LYS A 304 -4.49 20.70 27.30
CA LYS A 304 -3.55 20.84 28.42
C LYS A 304 -2.72 22.13 28.30
N GLN A 305 -2.18 22.42 27.11
CA GLN A 305 -1.44 23.65 26.87
C GLN A 305 -2.29 24.90 27.02
N ALA A 306 -3.57 24.86 26.60
CA ALA A 306 -4.50 25.97 26.77
C ALA A 306 -4.84 26.21 28.25
N GLU A 307 -5.04 25.15 29.03
CA GLU A 307 -5.28 25.21 30.47
C GLU A 307 -4.06 25.76 31.23
N GLU A 308 -2.85 25.29 30.90
CA GLU A 308 -1.60 25.80 31.48
C GLU A 308 -1.38 27.29 31.14
N LYS A 309 -1.64 27.70 29.89
CA LYS A 309 -1.58 29.10 29.48
C LYS A 309 -2.63 29.96 30.20
N ALA A 310 -3.85 29.46 30.35
CA ALA A 310 -4.91 30.15 31.09
C ALA A 310 -4.55 30.29 32.58
N ALA A 311 -4.00 29.25 33.19
CA ALA A 311 -3.51 29.28 34.57
C ALA A 311 -2.36 30.28 34.75
N ALA A 312 -1.36 30.27 33.84
CA ALA A 312 -0.26 31.22 33.84
C ALA A 312 -0.73 32.68 33.64
N ALA A 313 -1.69 32.91 32.74
CA ALA A 313 -2.29 34.23 32.53
C ALA A 313 -3.05 34.72 33.78
N SER A 314 -3.78 33.83 34.45
CA SER A 314 -4.49 34.16 35.70
C SER A 314 -3.54 34.44 36.88
N ALA A 315 -2.41 33.73 36.95
CA ALA A 315 -1.36 33.96 37.94
C ALA A 315 -0.61 35.28 37.68
N ALA A 316 -0.33 35.60 36.41
CA ALA A 316 0.24 36.89 36.02
C ALA A 316 -0.70 38.06 36.36
N ALA A 317 -2.01 37.90 36.13
CA ALA A 317 -3.02 38.90 36.50
C ALA A 317 -3.17 39.10 38.02
N SER A 318 -2.96 38.07 38.84
CA SER A 318 -2.93 38.20 40.32
C SER A 318 -1.64 38.82 40.88
N SER A 319 -0.57 38.94 40.07
CA SER A 319 0.72 39.52 40.49
C SER A 319 0.88 41.01 40.16
N VAL A 320 -0.11 41.62 39.50
CA VAL A 320 -0.13 43.06 39.23
C VAL A 320 -0.72 43.77 40.46
N ALA A 321 0.13 44.51 41.19
CA ALA A 321 -0.28 45.39 42.28
C ALA A 321 -1.34 46.42 41.80
N PRO A 322 -2.29 46.85 42.66
CA PRO A 322 -3.38 47.70 42.21
C PRO A 322 -2.84 49.03 41.66
N PRO A 323 -3.36 49.54 40.53
CA PRO A 323 -2.94 50.82 40.00
C PRO A 323 -3.52 51.96 40.87
N PRO A 324 -2.85 53.12 40.95
CA PRO A 324 -3.48 54.33 41.48
C PRO A 324 -4.62 54.76 40.55
N GLU A 325 -5.69 55.31 41.14
CA GLU A 325 -6.90 55.73 40.44
C GLU A 325 -6.65 56.67 39.24
N LEU A 326 -7.42 56.47 38.17
CA LEU A 326 -8.26 57.44 37.43
C LEU A 326 -8.18 57.23 35.90
N GLY A 327 -9.32 56.93 35.26
CA GLY A 327 -9.63 57.34 33.87
C GLY A 327 -9.94 56.28 32.80
N ASP A 328 -11.24 55.94 32.69
CA ASP A 328 -12.06 55.64 31.49
C ASP A 328 -11.57 54.82 30.24
N LYS A 329 -12.34 53.74 30.00
CA LYS A 329 -12.91 53.16 28.73
C LYS A 329 -12.14 52.13 27.84
N LEU A 330 -12.69 50.89 27.89
CA LEU A 330 -13.01 49.82 26.88
C LEU A 330 -12.45 49.86 25.41
N PRO A 331 -12.41 48.70 24.70
CA PRO A 331 -12.01 47.35 25.11
C PRO A 331 -11.12 46.60 24.08
N ILE A 332 -10.39 45.61 24.60
CA ILE A 332 -9.47 44.71 23.92
C ILE A 332 -10.25 43.46 23.50
N GLU A 333 -10.73 43.42 22.25
CA GLU A 333 -11.42 42.24 21.69
C GLU A 333 -10.82 41.82 20.33
N LEU A 334 -9.59 42.28 20.02
CA LEU A 334 -8.96 42.12 18.71
C LEU A 334 -7.71 41.21 18.71
N GLU A 335 -7.29 40.70 19.87
CA GLU A 335 -5.96 40.09 20.04
C GLU A 335 -6.00 38.56 20.22
N LEU A 336 -7.15 37.97 20.56
CA LEU A 336 -7.24 36.52 20.83
C LEU A 336 -7.40 35.65 19.57
N GLU A 337 -7.93 36.19 18.48
CA GLU A 337 -8.18 35.42 17.25
C GLU A 337 -6.94 35.24 16.35
N LYS A 338 -5.91 36.09 16.48
CA LYS A 338 -4.72 36.05 15.61
C LYS A 338 -3.70 34.96 15.97
N MET A 339 -3.82 34.30 17.12
CA MET A 339 -2.79 33.38 17.63
C MET A 339 -3.02 31.89 17.32
N VAL A 340 -4.18 31.49 16.80
CA VAL A 340 -4.49 30.06 16.54
C VAL A 340 -4.05 29.59 15.15
N GLU A 341 -3.68 30.48 14.23
CA GLU A 341 -3.38 30.13 12.83
C GLU A 341 -1.94 30.35 12.35
N GLY A 342 -1.04 30.87 13.19
CA GLY A 342 0.33 31.21 12.77
C GLY A 342 1.35 30.05 12.73
N GLN A 343 0.98 28.82 13.05
CA GLN A 343 1.91 27.68 13.09
C GLN A 343 1.77 26.79 11.86
N ASP A 344 2.24 27.29 10.71
CA ASP A 344 2.72 26.47 9.58
C ASP A 344 3.46 27.38 8.57
N LEU A 345 4.61 27.93 8.96
CA LEU A 345 5.57 28.52 8.03
C LEU A 345 7.01 28.22 8.49
N GLU A 346 7.42 26.96 8.41
CA GLU A 346 8.85 26.67 8.20
C GLU A 346 9.16 26.84 6.70
N LYS A 347 10.01 27.81 6.39
CA LYS A 347 10.73 27.88 5.10
C LYS A 347 12.20 28.21 5.38
N PRO A 348 13.17 27.52 4.74
CA PRO A 348 14.59 27.68 5.06
C PRO A 348 15.18 28.99 4.52
N SER A 349 16.19 29.47 5.25
CA SER A 349 17.02 30.65 4.97
C SER A 349 17.72 30.60 3.59
N PRO A 350 17.88 31.73 2.88
CA PRO A 350 18.68 31.81 1.67
C PRO A 350 20.17 31.94 2.00
N SER A 351 20.99 31.08 1.41
CA SER A 351 22.45 31.20 1.33
C SER A 351 22.84 32.22 0.25
N GLU A 352 23.76 33.11 0.61
CA GLU A 352 24.88 33.64 -0.19
C GLU A 352 24.69 33.72 -1.71
N MET A 353 24.66 34.96 -2.22
CA MET A 353 25.02 35.29 -3.61
C MET A 353 26.36 36.03 -3.59
N PRO A 354 27.15 35.95 -4.67
CA PRO A 354 27.68 37.12 -5.34
C PRO A 354 26.69 37.67 -6.38
#